data_AF-A0A967BGG0-F1
#
_entry.id   AF-A0A967BGG0-F1
#
_cell.length_a   1.000
_cell.length_b   1.000
_cell.length_c   1.000
_cell.angle_alpha   90.00
_cell.angle_beta   90.00
_cell.angle_gamma   90.00
#
_symmetry.space_group_name_H-M   'P 1'
#
loop_
_entity.id
_entity.type
_entity.pdbx_description
1 polymer ?
#
loop_
_entity_poly.entity_id
_entity_poly.type
_entity_poly.pdbx_seq_one_letter_code
_entity_poly.pdbx_strand_id
1 'polypeptide(L)'
;VSQQQFNQIRRQPSNRPNTRSSHNSTGLNLSGSAGGDPDGGSYGFVRAGWTYDLTSHGPTAFAISYYEGSDLSEENSSSESIGFAAMQTFTDLDLDVYLGYREYYYNADAASYQDASSVFLGARYKF
;
A
#
# COMPACT_ATOMS: atom_id res chain seq x y z
N VAL A 1 -14.47 -2.24 -2.80
CA VAL A 1 -13.01 -2.12 -2.94
C VAL A 1 -12.54 -3.28 -3.80
N SER A 2 -12.17 -3.02 -5.05
CA SER A 2 -12.12 -4.01 -6.14
C SER A 2 -10.74 -4.66 -6.30
N GLN A 3 -10.71 -5.76 -7.07
CA GLN A 3 -9.58 -6.61 -7.49
C GLN A 3 -8.27 -5.89 -7.90
N GLN A 4 -8.30 -4.56 -8.08
CA GLN A 4 -7.14 -3.74 -8.45
C GLN A 4 -6.03 -3.70 -7.38
N GLN A 5 -6.36 -3.87 -6.09
CA GLN A 5 -5.35 -3.95 -5.02
C GLN A 5 -4.54 -5.26 -5.05
N PHE A 6 -5.08 -6.33 -5.64
CA PHE A 6 -4.46 -7.66 -5.60
C PHE A 6 -3.36 -7.84 -6.67
N ASN A 7 -3.46 -7.13 -7.79
CA ASN A 7 -2.53 -7.25 -8.90
C ASN A 7 -1.18 -6.55 -8.68
N GLN A 8 -1.06 -5.72 -7.65
CA GLN A 8 0.22 -5.09 -7.28
C GLN A 8 1.20 -6.06 -6.62
N ILE A 9 0.73 -7.27 -6.28
CA ILE A 9 1.56 -8.29 -5.61
C ILE A 9 2.33 -9.18 -6.61
N ARG A 10 1.91 -9.32 -7.89
CA ARG A 10 2.59 -10.26 -8.82
C ARG A 10 2.63 -9.92 -10.33
N ARG A 11 2.48 -8.64 -10.73
CA ARG A 11 2.63 -8.05 -12.09
C ARG A 11 1.31 -7.44 -12.57
N GLN A 12 1.31 -6.14 -12.85
CA GLN A 12 0.32 -5.46 -13.71
C GLN A 12 0.88 -4.12 -14.26
N PRO A 13 0.28 -3.58 -15.35
CA PRO A 13 1.03 -3.11 -16.52
C PRO A 13 1.27 -1.59 -16.60
N SER A 14 2.39 -1.28 -17.28
CA SER A 14 2.68 -0.19 -18.23
C SER A 14 2.02 1.19 -18.02
N ASN A 15 2.76 2.12 -17.38
CA ASN A 15 2.99 3.52 -17.80
C ASN A 15 3.31 4.50 -16.66
N ARG A 16 3.61 4.04 -15.44
CA ARG A 16 4.08 4.93 -14.36
C ARG A 16 5.41 4.44 -13.77
N PRO A 17 6.38 5.34 -13.52
CA PRO A 17 7.68 4.95 -12.98
C PRO A 17 7.52 4.49 -11.53
N ASN A 18 7.61 3.18 -11.31
CA ASN A 18 7.63 2.57 -9.99
C ASN A 18 9.04 2.04 -9.73
N THR A 19 9.63 2.41 -8.58
CA THR A 19 10.94 1.92 -8.16
C THR A 19 10.77 0.96 -7.00
N ARG A 20 11.45 -0.19 -7.04
CA ARG A 20 11.42 -1.20 -5.97
C ARG A 20 12.82 -1.73 -5.71
N SER A 21 13.18 -1.85 -4.43
CA SER A 21 14.43 -2.45 -3.94
C SER A 21 14.11 -3.52 -2.90
N SER A 22 14.88 -4.61 -2.88
CA SER A 22 14.67 -5.75 -1.98
C SER A 22 16.01 -6.34 -1.58
N HIS A 23 16.18 -6.62 -0.29
CA HIS A 23 17.36 -7.26 0.26
C HIS A 23 17.00 -8.63 0.83
N ASN A 24 17.28 -9.68 0.07
CA ASN A 24 16.80 -11.04 0.36
C ASN A 24 17.35 -11.61 1.68
N SER A 25 18.57 -11.23 2.09
CA SER A 25 19.16 -11.72 3.35
C SER A 25 18.45 -11.20 4.60
N THR A 26 17.90 -9.98 4.56
CA THR A 26 17.18 -9.40 5.71
C THR A 26 15.66 -9.45 5.54
N GLY A 27 15.17 -9.77 4.35
CA GLY A 27 13.74 -9.71 4.00
C GLY A 27 13.20 -8.28 3.88
N LEU A 28 14.05 -7.25 3.95
CA LEU A 28 13.66 -5.86 3.81
C LEU A 28 13.35 -5.50 2.37
N ASN A 29 12.30 -4.73 2.15
CA ASN A 29 11.94 -4.20 0.84
C ASN A 29 11.42 -2.77 0.94
N LEU A 30 11.68 -2.00 -0.12
CA LEU A 30 11.24 -0.62 -0.27
C LEU A 30 10.66 -0.46 -1.67
N SER A 31 9.51 0.19 -1.78
CA SER A 31 8.93 0.58 -3.06
C SER A 31 8.40 1.99 -2.99
N GLY A 32 8.43 2.70 -4.10
CA GLY A 32 7.77 4.00 -4.22
C GLY A 32 7.40 4.33 -5.65
N SER A 33 6.54 5.33 -5.77
CA SER A 33 6.07 5.88 -7.02
C SER A 33 5.72 7.34 -6.83
N ALA A 34 5.92 8.15 -7.84
CA ALA A 34 5.48 9.54 -7.85
C ALA A 34 4.97 9.90 -9.25
N GLY A 35 4.17 10.94 -9.33
CA GLY A 35 3.69 11.46 -10.60
C GLY A 35 2.96 12.77 -10.41
N GLY A 36 2.60 13.38 -11.52
CA GLY A 36 1.78 14.58 -11.53
C GLY A 36 1.12 14.78 -12.88
N ASP A 37 0.11 15.63 -12.87
CA ASP A 37 -0.64 16.04 -14.04
C ASP A 37 -0.05 17.34 -14.58
N PRO A 38 -0.09 17.57 -15.91
CA PRO A 38 0.42 18.79 -16.53
C PRO A 38 -0.22 20.08 -15.97
N ASP A 39 -1.44 19.95 -15.46
CA ASP A 39 -2.26 21.05 -14.97
C ASP A 39 -2.07 21.34 -13.46
N GLY A 40 -1.11 20.69 -12.79
CA GLY A 40 -0.61 21.10 -11.46
C GLY A 40 -0.70 20.05 -10.35
N GLY A 41 -1.55 19.03 -10.50
CA GLY A 41 -1.70 17.97 -9.50
C GLY A 41 -0.44 17.11 -9.35
N SER A 42 -0.12 16.65 -8.15
CA SER A 42 1.04 15.78 -7.91
C SER A 42 0.82 14.78 -6.79
N TYR A 43 1.58 13.69 -6.79
CA TYR A 43 1.56 12.70 -5.71
C TYR A 43 2.89 11.99 -5.52
N GLY A 44 3.10 11.53 -4.30
CA GLY A 44 4.16 10.64 -3.87
C GLY A 44 3.60 9.47 -3.07
N PHE A 45 4.22 8.30 -3.23
CA PHE A 45 3.92 7.12 -2.45
C PHE A 45 5.20 6.38 -2.12
N VAL A 46 5.32 5.94 -0.87
CA VAL A 46 6.40 5.07 -0.41
C VAL A 46 5.86 3.97 0.49
N ARG A 47 6.47 2.81 0.41
CA ARG A 47 6.18 1.65 1.25
C ARG A 47 7.46 0.93 1.61
N ALA A 48 7.66 0.71 2.89
CA ALA A 48 8.70 -0.15 3.43
C ALA A 48 8.05 -1.44 3.97
N GLY A 49 8.75 -2.56 3.82
CA GLY A 49 8.29 -3.84 4.30
C GLY A 49 9.42 -4.73 4.79
N TRP A 50 9.04 -5.71 5.59
CA TRP A 50 9.93 -6.71 6.15
C TRP A 50 9.24 -8.07 6.16
N THR A 51 9.93 -9.09 5.67
CA THR A 51 9.44 -10.48 5.66
C THR A 51 10.38 -11.37 6.45
N TYR A 52 9.82 -12.18 7.35
CA TYR A 52 10.58 -13.11 8.19
C TYR A 52 9.75 -14.34 8.56
N ASP A 53 10.42 -15.47 8.83
CA ASP A 53 9.77 -16.70 9.26
C ASP A 53 9.55 -16.68 10.78
N LEU A 54 8.51 -15.97 11.22
CA LEU A 54 8.14 -15.91 12.65
C LEU A 54 7.41 -17.17 13.14
N THR A 55 6.93 -18.00 12.22
CA THR A 55 6.22 -19.25 12.52
C THR A 55 6.80 -20.39 11.69
N SER A 56 6.58 -21.63 12.13
CA SER A 56 6.96 -22.82 11.37
C SER A 56 6.10 -23.04 10.12
N HIS A 57 4.97 -22.34 9.98
CA HIS A 57 4.01 -22.56 8.91
C HIS A 57 4.28 -21.72 7.65
N GLY A 58 5.28 -20.85 7.69
CA GLY A 58 5.68 -20.01 6.56
C GLY A 58 5.93 -18.55 6.95
N PRO A 59 6.26 -17.72 5.94
CA PRO A 59 6.72 -16.35 6.17
C PRO A 59 5.60 -15.42 6.63
N THR A 60 5.94 -14.56 7.57
CA THR A 60 5.17 -13.39 8.00
C THR A 60 5.76 -12.14 7.35
N ALA A 61 4.92 -11.27 6.79
CA ALA A 61 5.33 -10.00 6.23
C ALA A 61 4.61 -8.83 6.90
N PHE A 62 5.35 -7.77 7.17
CA PHE A 62 4.83 -6.49 7.65
C PHE A 62 5.15 -5.38 6.66
N ALA A 63 4.31 -4.35 6.60
CA ALA A 63 4.60 -3.15 5.84
C ALA A 63 3.99 -1.90 6.47
N ILE A 64 4.70 -0.78 6.29
CA ILE A 64 4.20 0.57 6.49
C ILE A 64 4.22 1.31 5.16
N SER A 65 3.25 2.18 4.94
CA SER A 65 3.14 2.98 3.73
C SER A 65 2.69 4.39 4.04
N TYR A 66 3.18 5.34 3.25
CA TYR A 66 2.78 6.73 3.29
C TYR A 66 2.47 7.21 1.87
N TYR A 67 1.41 7.98 1.74
CA TYR A 67 0.97 8.63 0.53
C TYR A 67 0.74 10.10 0.83
N GLU A 68 1.16 10.95 -0.09
CA GLU A 68 0.82 12.37 -0.11
C GLU A 68 0.45 12.78 -1.54
N GLY A 69 -0.51 13.68 -1.66
CA GLY A 69 -0.97 14.24 -2.92
C GLY A 69 -1.42 15.68 -2.74
N SER A 70 -1.16 16.49 -3.77
CA SER A 70 -1.58 17.89 -3.84
C SER A 70 -2.35 18.11 -5.13
N ASP A 71 -3.43 18.89 -5.07
CA ASP A 71 -4.14 19.40 -6.24
C ASP A 71 -4.64 18.33 -7.22
N LEU A 72 -4.95 17.13 -6.71
CA LEU A 72 -5.34 15.96 -7.53
C LEU A 72 -6.84 15.88 -7.79
N SER A 73 -7.67 16.46 -6.92
CA SER A 73 -9.13 16.48 -7.06
C SER A 73 -9.66 17.89 -7.29
N GLU A 74 -9.09 18.86 -6.59
CA GLU A 74 -9.37 20.30 -6.75
C GLU A 74 -8.13 21.13 -6.40
N GLU A 75 -8.06 22.37 -6.89
CA GLU A 75 -6.95 23.30 -6.60
C GLU A 75 -6.89 23.64 -5.10
N ASN A 76 -5.69 23.79 -4.56
CA ASN A 76 -5.40 23.97 -3.14
C ASN A 76 -5.92 22.82 -2.25
N SER A 77 -5.91 21.58 -2.75
CA SER A 77 -6.26 20.41 -1.94
C SER A 77 -5.04 19.57 -1.56
N SER A 78 -5.08 18.97 -0.36
CA SER A 78 -4.11 17.98 0.09
C SER A 78 -4.78 16.66 0.45
N SER A 79 -4.13 15.56 0.11
CA SER A 79 -4.56 14.19 0.39
C SER A 79 -3.41 13.41 1.01
N GLU A 80 -3.59 12.89 2.21
CA GLU A 80 -2.57 12.12 2.91
C GLU A 80 -3.12 10.78 3.37
N SER A 81 -2.29 9.73 3.39
CA SER A 81 -2.65 8.49 4.07
C SER A 81 -1.44 7.76 4.64
N ILE A 82 -1.62 7.17 5.83
CA ILE A 82 -0.65 6.27 6.46
C ILE A 82 -1.29 4.91 6.67
N GLY A 83 -0.59 3.85 6.27
CA GLY A 83 -1.12 2.50 6.33
C GLY A 83 -0.14 1.48 6.88
N PHE A 84 -0.67 0.54 7.64
CA PHE A 84 0.02 -0.64 8.16
C PHE A 84 -0.61 -1.90 7.58
N ALA A 85 0.21 -2.91 7.29
CA ALA A 85 -0.26 -4.20 6.81
C ALA A 85 0.55 -5.34 7.39
N ALA A 86 -0.10 -6.46 7.65
CA ALA A 86 0.49 -7.73 8.02
C ALA A 86 -0.07 -8.85 7.11
N MET A 87 0.76 -9.83 6.81
CA MET A 87 0.39 -11.02 6.05
C MET A 87 1.07 -12.24 6.63
N GLN A 88 0.32 -13.32 6.83
CA GLN A 88 0.87 -14.64 7.15
C GLN A 88 0.63 -15.57 5.96
N THR A 89 1.69 -16.19 5.46
CA THR A 89 1.59 -17.29 4.49
C THR A 89 1.63 -18.60 5.26
N PHE A 90 0.60 -19.42 5.14
CA PHE A 90 0.58 -20.80 5.59
C PHE A 90 0.89 -21.69 4.39
N THR A 91 2.16 -22.07 4.24
CA THR A 91 2.64 -22.90 3.13
C THR A 91 1.99 -24.29 3.17
N ASP A 92 1.81 -24.85 4.37
CA ASP A 92 1.21 -26.18 4.57
C ASP A 92 -0.28 -26.25 4.15
N LEU A 93 -0.94 -25.08 4.08
CA LEU A 93 -2.37 -24.95 3.84
C LEU A 93 -2.68 -24.26 2.50
N ASP A 94 -1.66 -23.91 1.73
CA ASP A 94 -1.78 -23.09 0.52
C ASP A 94 -2.63 -21.82 0.74
N LEU A 95 -2.52 -21.22 1.94
CA LEU A 95 -3.37 -20.14 2.41
C LEU A 95 -2.53 -18.90 2.75
N ASP A 96 -3.00 -17.73 2.33
CA ASP A 96 -2.48 -16.45 2.78
C ASP A 96 -3.57 -15.73 3.57
N VAL A 97 -3.23 -15.14 4.72
CA VAL A 97 -4.14 -14.30 5.53
C VAL A 97 -3.56 -12.89 5.62
N TYR A 98 -4.40 -11.88 5.47
CA TYR A 98 -4.01 -10.47 5.38
C TYR A 98 -4.78 -9.63 6.39
N LEU A 99 -4.08 -8.71 7.06
CA LEU A 99 -4.67 -7.66 7.88
C LEU A 99 -4.07 -6.31 7.46
N GLY A 100 -4.88 -5.27 7.41
CA GLY A 100 -4.44 -3.92 7.11
C GLY A 100 -5.23 -2.87 7.87
N TYR A 101 -4.56 -1.75 8.15
CA TYR A 101 -5.15 -0.54 8.69
C TYR A 101 -4.65 0.66 7.89
N ARG A 102 -5.51 1.64 7.62
CA ARG A 102 -5.10 2.89 7.00
C ARG A 102 -5.94 4.07 7.49
N GLU A 103 -5.27 5.16 7.78
CA GLU A 103 -5.84 6.48 8.03
C GLU A 103 -5.73 7.34 6.77
N TYR A 104 -6.73 8.18 6.56
CA TYR A 104 -6.85 9.12 5.46
C TYR A 104 -7.16 10.51 5.99
N TYR A 105 -6.42 11.50 5.49
CA TYR A 105 -6.61 12.92 5.80
C TYR A 105 -6.82 13.66 4.48
N TYR A 106 -7.80 14.56 4.46
CA TYR A 106 -8.11 15.36 3.28
C TYR A 106 -8.46 16.80 3.67
N ASN A 107 -7.81 17.76 3.01
CA ASN A 107 -8.05 19.18 3.21
C ASN A 107 -8.26 19.87 1.87
N ALA A 108 -9.21 20.81 1.82
CA ALA A 108 -9.42 21.69 0.67
C ALA A 108 -10.18 22.96 1.08
N ASP A 109 -10.14 23.99 0.24
CA ASP A 109 -10.78 25.28 0.48
C ASP A 109 -12.32 25.20 0.48
N ALA A 110 -12.89 24.29 -0.31
CA ALA A 110 -14.33 24.20 -0.54
C ALA A 110 -15.12 23.79 0.72
N ALA A 111 -14.55 22.93 1.55
CA ALA A 111 -15.18 22.42 2.77
C ALA A 111 -14.17 21.78 3.72
N SER A 112 -14.55 21.68 5.00
CA SER A 112 -13.87 20.80 5.95
C SER A 112 -14.36 19.37 5.77
N TYR A 113 -13.42 18.45 5.61
CA TYR A 113 -13.69 17.02 5.50
C TYR A 113 -13.34 16.31 6.80
N GLN A 114 -13.98 15.17 7.02
CA GLN A 114 -13.66 14.31 8.16
C GLN A 114 -12.53 13.36 7.78
N ASP A 115 -11.65 13.11 8.74
CA ASP A 115 -10.69 12.02 8.66
C ASP A 115 -11.42 10.69 8.52
N ALA A 116 -10.85 9.78 7.76
CA ALA A 116 -11.42 8.46 7.54
C ALA A 116 -10.40 7.37 7.85
N SER A 117 -10.88 6.24 8.36
CA SER A 117 -10.06 5.07 8.62
C SER A 117 -10.65 3.84 7.94
N SER A 118 -9.78 2.87 7.64
CA SER A 118 -10.18 1.59 7.08
C SER A 118 -9.43 0.44 7.73
N VAL A 119 -10.17 -0.65 8.00
CA VAL A 119 -9.61 -1.95 8.38
C VAL A 119 -9.86 -2.92 7.24
N PHE A 120 -8.83 -3.65 6.84
CA PHE A 120 -8.91 -4.70 5.83
C PHE A 120 -8.54 -6.04 6.44
N LEU A 121 -9.40 -7.04 6.27
CA LEU A 121 -9.13 -8.43 6.63
C LEU A 121 -9.49 -9.31 5.43
N GLY A 122 -8.65 -10.27 5.10
CA GLY A 122 -8.92 -11.18 4.00
C GLY A 122 -8.06 -12.43 4.03
N ALA A 123 -8.41 -13.37 3.16
CA ALA A 123 -7.61 -14.57 2.93
C ALA A 123 -7.62 -14.96 1.44
N ARG A 124 -6.54 -15.59 0.98
CA ARG A 124 -6.44 -16.20 -0.34
C ARG A 124 -6.05 -17.67 -0.18
N TYR A 125 -6.90 -18.56 -0.67
CA TYR A 125 -6.55 -19.96 -0.88
C TYR A 125 -6.01 -20.17 -2.30
N LYS A 126 -4.94 -20.94 -2.45
CA LYS A 126 -4.28 -21.27 -3.73
C LYS A 126 -4.57 -22.75 -4.05
N PHE A 127 -4.97 -23.03 -5.29
CA PHE A 127 -5.28 -24.37 -5.79
C PHE A 127 -4.58 -24.61 -7.14
#